data_AF-A0A6M0D2N7-F1
#
_entry.id   AF-A0A6M0D2N7-F1
#
_cell.length_a   1.000
_cell.length_b   1.000
_cell.length_c   1.000
_cell.angle_alpha   90.00
_cell.angle_beta   90.00
_cell.angle_gamma   90.00
#
_symmetry.space_group_name_H-M   'P 1'
#
loop_
_entity.id
_entity.type
_entity.pdbx_description
1 polymer ?
#
loop_
_entity_poly.entity_id
_entity_poly.type
_entity_poly.pdbx_seq_one_letter_code
_entity_poly.pdbx_strand_id
1 'polypeptide(L)'
;MAAGVLVLGIAYKKNVDDMRESPSVFMMEKLRALGAVVHYSDPHVPVFPKMREHHFDLSSVALTADVIRSYDCVLLATDHDKFDFEMIGSSASLIVDSRGRYLKPAANVVKA
;
A
#
# COMPACT_ATOMS: atom_id res chain seq x y z
N MET A 1 20.82 -1.84 -3.77
CA MET A 1 19.92 -0.82 -3.18
C MET A 1 18.71 -1.54 -2.60
N ALA A 2 18.13 -1.06 -1.51
CA ALA A 2 16.91 -1.63 -0.95
C ALA A 2 15.71 -1.30 -1.85
N ALA A 3 14.76 -2.22 -2.01
CA ALA A 3 13.56 -2.00 -2.81
C ALA A 3 12.59 -1.06 -2.09
N GLY A 4 12.08 -0.04 -2.78
CA GLY A 4 11.02 0.84 -2.31
C GLY A 4 9.65 0.23 -2.55
N VAL A 5 8.86 0.04 -1.49
CA VAL A 5 7.50 -0.52 -1.58
C VAL A 5 6.47 0.47 -1.03
N LEU A 6 5.46 0.78 -1.83
CA LEU A 6 4.31 1.58 -1.43
C LEU A 6 3.12 0.66 -1.12
N VAL A 7 2.66 0.66 0.13
CA VAL A 7 1.46 -0.10 0.54
C VAL A 7 0.23 0.80 0.42
N LEU A 8 -0.73 0.40 -0.42
CA LEU A 8 -2.00 1.09 -0.58
C LEU A 8 -3.05 0.51 0.35
N GLY A 9 -3.48 1.35 1.30
CA GLY A 9 -4.45 1.01 2.32
C GLY A 9 -3.83 0.24 3.47
N ILE A 10 -3.90 0.82 4.67
CA ILE A 10 -3.46 0.20 5.91
C ILE A 10 -4.61 -0.04 6.88
N ALA A 11 -5.78 0.57 6.66
CA ALA A 11 -6.99 0.26 7.39
C ALA A 11 -7.40 -1.22 7.22
N TYR A 12 -7.93 -1.80 8.30
CA TYR A 12 -8.43 -3.18 8.36
C TYR A 12 -9.56 -3.44 7.35
N LYS A 13 -10.38 -2.41 7.07
CA LYS A 13 -11.51 -2.49 6.15
C LYS A 13 -11.52 -1.31 5.18
N LYS A 14 -12.13 -1.57 4.03
CA LYS A 14 -12.43 -0.58 3.00
C LYS A 14 -13.20 0.61 3.58
N ASN A 15 -12.76 1.80 3.20
CA ASN A 15 -13.40 3.11 3.44
C ASN A 15 -13.58 3.54 4.91
N VAL A 16 -12.86 2.93 5.84
CA VAL A 16 -12.87 3.30 7.27
C VAL A 16 -11.43 3.49 7.77
N ASP A 17 -11.27 4.05 8.96
CA ASP A 17 -9.98 4.30 9.63
C ASP A 17 -9.64 3.23 10.70
N ASP A 18 -10.38 2.13 10.75
CA ASP A 18 -10.16 1.08 11.75
C ASP A 18 -8.82 0.36 11.51
N MET A 19 -7.90 0.52 12.45
CA MET A 19 -6.54 -0.06 12.40
C MET A 19 -6.36 -1.28 13.31
N ARG A 20 -7.42 -1.70 14.03
CA ARG A 20 -7.34 -2.87 14.92
C ARG A 20 -7.15 -4.13 14.08
N GLU A 21 -6.15 -4.94 14.43
CA GLU A 21 -5.86 -6.21 13.76
C GLU A 21 -5.65 -6.08 12.23
N SER A 22 -5.15 -4.93 11.75
CA SER A 22 -4.96 -4.74 10.32
C SER A 22 -3.88 -5.68 9.75
N PRO A 23 -4.22 -6.57 8.80
CA PRO A 23 -3.23 -7.47 8.19
C PRO A 23 -2.19 -6.71 7.36
N SER A 24 -2.52 -5.49 6.91
CA SER A 24 -1.59 -4.62 6.16
C SER A 24 -0.37 -4.25 6.99
N VAL A 25 -0.53 -4.03 8.30
CA VAL A 25 0.58 -3.69 9.20
C VAL A 25 1.56 -4.87 9.31
N PHE A 26 1.05 -6.09 9.43
CA PHE A 26 1.88 -7.29 9.44
C PHE A 26 2.64 -7.50 8.12
N MET A 27 2.02 -7.20 6.98
CA MET A 27 2.70 -7.22 5.68
C MET A 27 3.82 -6.17 5.61
N MET A 28 3.58 -4.94 6.09
CA MET A 28 4.60 -3.88 6.15
C MET A 28 5.81 -4.29 7.01
N GLU A 29 5.58 -4.94 8.15
CA GLU A 29 6.67 -5.42 9.02
C GLU A 29 7.50 -6.51 8.35
N LYS A 30 6.86 -7.46 7.67
CA LYS A 30 7.56 -8.50 6.90
C LYS A 30 8.41 -7.91 5.79
N LEU A 31 7.85 -6.96 5.03
CA LEU A 31 8.60 -6.26 3.97
C LEU A 31 9.81 -5.53 4.54
N ARG A 32 9.66 -4.81 5.65
CA ARG A 32 10.77 -4.16 6.35
C ARG A 32 11.82 -5.15 6.84
N ALA A 33 11.40 -6.29 7.41
CA ALA A 33 12.30 -7.35 7.87
C ALA A 33 13.09 -8.00 6.72
N LEU A 34 12.52 -8.00 5.50
CA LEU A 34 13.20 -8.43 4.28
C LEU A 34 14.13 -7.34 3.69
N GLY A 35 14.22 -6.18 4.32
CA GLY A 35 15.09 -5.08 3.90
C GLY A 35 14.47 -4.08 2.93
N ALA A 36 13.15 -4.12 2.71
CA ALA A 36 12.47 -3.13 1.89
C ALA A 36 12.29 -1.79 2.63
N VAL A 37 12.33 -0.69 1.89
CA VAL A 37 11.93 0.65 2.38
C VAL A 37 10.44 0.80 2.14
N VAL A 38 9.66 0.75 3.22
CA VAL A 38 8.20 0.73 3.16
C VAL A 38 7.63 2.12 3.43
N HIS A 39 6.77 2.56 2.52
CA HIS A 39 5.88 3.70 2.70
C HIS A 39 4.44 3.24 2.54
N TYR A 40 3.48 4.06 2.96
CA TYR A 40 2.07 3.74 2.77
C TYR A 40 1.29 4.95 2.27
N SER A 41 0.15 4.69 1.64
CA SER A 41 -0.89 5.67 1.35
C SER A 41 -2.23 5.10 1.78
N ASP A 42 -2.91 5.80 2.66
CA ASP A 42 -4.28 5.51 3.07
C ASP A 42 -5.05 6.84 3.23
N PRO A 43 -6.19 7.01 2.53
CA PRO A 43 -6.97 8.24 2.56
C PRO A 43 -7.84 8.39 3.82
N HIS A 44 -7.87 7.37 4.69
CA HIS A 44 -8.57 7.36 5.98
C HIS A 44 -7.59 7.37 7.17
N VAL A 45 -6.31 7.02 6.96
CA VAL A 45 -5.29 6.95 8.01
C VAL A 45 -4.11 7.88 7.67
N PRO A 46 -4.24 9.21 7.86
CA PRO A 46 -3.25 10.19 7.41
C PRO A 46 -1.90 10.09 8.15
N VAL A 47 -1.90 9.60 9.39
CA VAL A 47 -0.71 9.38 10.20
C VAL A 47 -0.82 7.99 10.82
N PHE A 48 0.28 7.22 10.82
CA PHE A 48 0.28 5.89 11.40
C PHE A 48 -0.04 6.00 12.90
N PRO A 49 -1.07 5.31 13.41
CA PRO A 49 -1.47 5.46 14.81
C PRO A 49 -0.45 4.80 15.74
N LYS A 50 -0.41 5.25 16.99
CA LYS A 50 0.33 4.53 18.04
C LYS A 50 -0.34 3.17 18.27
N MET A 51 0.39 2.09 18.02
CA MET A 51 -0.04 0.72 18.30
C MET A 51 0.85 0.11 19.39
N ARG A 52 0.34 -0.90 20.11
CA ARG A 52 1.08 -1.56 21.19
C ARG A 52 2.19 -2.47 20.66
N GLU A 53 1.89 -3.20 19.59
CA GLU A 53 2.75 -4.29 19.07
C GLU A 53 3.49 -3.90 17.79
N HIS A 54 3.01 -2.87 17.08
CA HIS A 54 3.55 -2.43 15.80
C HIS A 54 4.08 -1.01 15.90
N HIS A 55 5.26 -0.79 15.33
CA HIS A 55 5.90 0.52 15.37
C HIS A 55 6.34 1.00 13.99
N PHE A 56 5.69 2.07 13.54
CA PHE A 56 6.05 2.87 12.39
C PHE A 56 5.92 4.34 12.75
N ASP A 57 6.91 5.13 12.33
CA ASP A 57 6.88 6.59 12.34
C ASP A 57 6.73 7.07 10.91
N LEU A 58 5.51 6.93 10.37
CA LEU A 58 5.18 7.19 8.97
C LEU A 58 3.91 8.02 8.87
N SER A 59 3.84 8.83 7.81
CA SER A 59 2.62 9.52 7.39
C SER A 59 2.20 9.03 6.01
N SER A 60 0.89 9.12 5.74
CA SER A 60 0.29 8.73 4.47
C SER A 60 0.87 9.58 3.35
N VAL A 61 1.43 8.92 2.35
CA VAL A 61 2.01 9.55 1.17
C VAL A 61 0.88 10.00 0.25
N ALA A 62 0.93 11.24 -0.23
CA ALA A 62 0.00 11.73 -1.25
C ALA A 62 0.23 11.00 -2.58
N LEU A 63 -0.83 10.39 -3.13
CA LEU A 63 -0.73 9.69 -4.40
C LEU A 63 -0.73 10.68 -5.56
N THR A 64 0.36 10.66 -6.31
CA THR A 64 0.48 11.26 -7.64
C THR A 64 1.15 10.24 -8.56
N ALA A 65 1.00 10.39 -9.86
CA ALA A 65 1.64 9.51 -10.83
C ALA A 65 3.17 9.46 -10.65
N ASP A 66 3.81 10.60 -10.37
CA ASP A 66 5.26 10.67 -10.19
C ASP A 66 5.72 10.02 -8.89
N VAL A 67 4.96 10.18 -7.80
CA VAL A 67 5.22 9.48 -6.54
C VAL A 67 5.13 7.98 -6.76
N ILE A 68 4.09 7.49 -7.43
CA ILE A 68 3.91 6.05 -7.69
C ILE A 68 5.06 5.49 -8.55
N ARG A 69 5.52 6.22 -9.57
CA ARG A 69 6.66 5.83 -10.41
C ARG A 69 7.99 5.72 -9.66
N SER A 70 8.11 6.39 -8.51
CA SER A 70 9.34 6.33 -7.69
C SER A 70 9.50 5.03 -6.90
N TYR A 71 8.47 4.18 -6.84
CA TYR A 71 8.52 2.90 -6.13
C TYR A 71 8.76 1.73 -7.08
N ASP A 72 9.50 0.74 -6.58
CA ASP A 72 9.73 -0.51 -7.31
C ASP A 72 8.47 -1.40 -7.34
N CYS A 73 7.66 -1.32 -6.28
CA CYS A 73 6.44 -2.11 -6.13
C CYS A 73 5.35 -1.34 -5.38
N VAL A 74 4.11 -1.49 -5.84
CA VAL A 74 2.89 -1.07 -5.16
C VAL A 74 2.14 -2.30 -4.67
N LEU A 75 1.96 -2.44 -3.36
CA LEU A 75 1.15 -3.50 -2.77
C LEU A 75 -0.25 -2.95 -2.48
N LEU A 76 -1.27 -3.46 -3.18
CA LEU A 76 -2.67 -3.14 -2.86
C LEU A 76 -3.14 -4.04 -1.73
N ALA A 77 -3.25 -3.47 -0.53
CA ALA A 77 -3.61 -4.18 0.70
C ALA A 77 -5.04 -3.86 1.18
N THR A 78 -5.58 -2.68 0.85
CA THR A 78 -7.00 -2.35 1.03
C THR A 78 -7.55 -1.59 -0.18
N ASP A 79 -8.68 -2.06 -0.73
CA ASP A 79 -9.36 -1.47 -1.90
C ASP A 79 -10.24 -0.28 -1.49
N HIS A 80 -9.65 0.87 -1.16
CA HIS A 80 -10.43 2.09 -0.88
C HIS A 80 -11.02 2.69 -2.15
N ASP A 81 -12.27 3.15 -2.10
CA ASP A 81 -12.94 3.77 -3.26
C ASP A 81 -12.33 5.12 -3.65
N LYS A 82 -11.62 5.76 -2.71
CA LYS A 82 -10.92 7.03 -2.94
C LYS A 82 -9.64 6.89 -3.77
N PHE A 83 -9.19 5.67 -4.06
CA PHE A 83 -8.03 5.46 -4.94
C PHE A 83 -8.42 5.57 -6.41
N ASP A 84 -7.59 6.29 -7.17
CA ASP A 84 -7.64 6.30 -8.63
C ASP A 84 -6.83 5.10 -9.18
N PHE A 85 -7.51 3.97 -9.36
CA PHE A 85 -6.88 2.72 -9.83
C PHE A 85 -6.42 2.78 -11.28
N GLU A 86 -6.96 3.68 -12.10
CA GLU A 86 -6.49 3.84 -13.48
C GLU A 86 -5.13 4.54 -13.50
N MET A 87 -5.01 5.63 -12.73
CA MET A 87 -3.75 6.34 -12.56
C MET A 87 -2.68 5.45 -11.88
N ILE A 88 -3.05 4.70 -10.84
CA ILE A 88 -2.13 3.76 -10.19
C ILE A 88 -1.67 2.68 -11.17
N GLY A 89 -2.61 2.03 -11.87
CA GLY A 89 -2.34 0.97 -12.82
C GLY A 89 -1.39 1.39 -13.95
N SER A 90 -1.54 2.62 -14.44
CA SER A 90 -0.72 3.18 -15.52
C SER A 90 0.62 3.76 -15.06
N SER A 91 0.79 4.05 -13.77
CA SER A 91 2.00 4.69 -13.23
C SER A 91 2.93 3.73 -12.51
N ALA A 92 2.42 2.65 -11.93
CA ALA A 92 3.22 1.71 -11.14
C ALA A 92 4.06 0.78 -12.02
N SER A 93 5.34 0.62 -11.65
CA SER A 93 6.26 -0.35 -12.28
C SER A 93 5.80 -1.79 -12.08
N LEU A 94 5.32 -2.10 -10.87
CA LEU A 94 4.76 -3.40 -10.48
C LEU A 94 3.66 -3.19 -9.45
N ILE A 95 2.58 -3.95 -9.56
CA ILE A 95 1.47 -4.00 -8.62
C ILE A 95 1.31 -5.44 -8.13
N VAL A 96 1.31 -5.62 -6.81
CA VAL A 96 0.83 -6.85 -6.17
C VAL A 96 -0.58 -6.60 -5.66
N ASP A 97 -1.56 -7.26 -6.28
CA ASP A 97 -2.98 -7.11 -5.97
C ASP A 97 -3.48 -8.30 -5.13
N SER A 98 -3.55 -8.08 -3.82
CA SER A 98 -4.12 -9.05 -2.85
C SER A 98 -5.64 -8.93 -2.70
N ARG A 99 -6.27 -7.98 -3.42
CA ARG A 99 -7.68 -7.61 -3.26
C ARG A 99 -8.54 -7.98 -4.46
N GLY A 100 -7.92 -8.38 -5.57
CA GLY A 100 -8.60 -8.72 -6.81
C GLY A 100 -9.24 -7.50 -7.49
N ARG A 101 -8.69 -6.31 -7.28
CA ARG A 101 -9.22 -5.06 -7.85
C ARG A 101 -8.96 -4.96 -9.36
N TYR A 102 -7.80 -5.44 -9.81
CA TYR A 102 -7.39 -5.46 -11.21
C TYR A 102 -7.82 -6.78 -11.87
N LEU A 103 -9.04 -6.80 -12.40
CA LEU A 103 -9.61 -8.02 -12.99
C LEU A 103 -8.98 -8.40 -14.33
N LYS A 104 -8.72 -7.42 -15.18
CA LYS A 104 -8.12 -7.63 -16.51
C LYS A 104 -6.62 -7.95 -16.36
N PRO A 105 -6.08 -8.90 -17.14
CA PRO A 105 -4.65 -9.13 -17.19
C PRO A 105 -3.90 -7.85 -17.60
N ALA A 106 -2.81 -7.56 -16.91
CA ALA A 106 -1.89 -6.47 -17.21
C ALA A 106 -0.46 -6.92 -16.91
N ALA A 107 0.50 -6.48 -17.72
CA ALA A 107 1.89 -6.95 -17.64
C ALA A 107 2.57 -6.59 -16.31
N ASN A 108 2.14 -5.51 -15.65
CA ASN A 108 2.67 -5.02 -14.40
C ASN A 108 1.81 -5.42 -13.18
N VAL A 109 0.83 -6.32 -13.32
CA VAL A 109 -0.04 -6.73 -12.21
C VAL A 109 0.13 -8.21 -11.90
N VAL A 110 0.52 -8.49 -10.65
CA VAL A 110 0.57 -9.84 -10.07
C VAL A 110 -0.59 -9.97 -9.10
N LYS A 111 -1.47 -10.95 -9.33
CA LYS A 111 -2.56 -11.31 -8.41
C LYS A 111 -2.03 -12.26 -7.34
N ALA A 112 -2.34 -12.00 -6.07
CA ALA A 112 -1.86 -12.76 -4.91
C ALA A 112 -3.00 -13.23 -4.02
#